data_AF-A0A1B0ZHY4-F1
#
_entry.id   AF-A0A1B0ZHY4-F1
#
_cell.length_a   1.000
_cell.length_b   1.000
_cell.length_c   1.000
_cell.angle_alpha   90.00
_cell.angle_beta   90.00
_cell.angle_gamma   90.00
#
_symmetry.space_group_name_H-M   'P 1'
#
loop_
_entity.id
_entity.type
_entity.pdbx_description
1 polymer ?
#
loop_
_entity_poly.entity_id
_entity_poly.type
_entity_poly.pdbx_seq_one_letter_code
_entity_poly.pdbx_strand_id
1 'polypeptide(L)'
;MNENDQKTPETTAPEAPEAVETPSTTEVPEATESSTATEAPESSTSGSEAGLAPEASAAANDLEAMDASGNAAKPQAPKPAAPKPQAPRPGAPKPGSPAQLKGKAPRTPLVPIVPTATSYDDAKVTEALAYGEVNAEGTVTVKDGTQIREIGTVEKGTERDKALTPFAHAYLDLSAFLDVVDQKLQVPGLTQADLNRILEQMRKNMKEPKVVGDIPALRERAHELREKAKELIGELEKARLEAREESTKKRTAFVEGIEELVATDSHRISWKKAAARMRSMVPDWKEMQKNEVSLEREVEDKLWKRLSAARSEFDRKRRAHFSELDEQHAEAEKIKARLIEQAEAIQDSEDFGPTAREFRSLMDQWRAAPRGNRKKDDAQWAKFKAAQDSFFERRNADLKKIDAEQSENLKVKEGLLAEAEALLPITDLGKAKEQFRSIEDRFDAAGRVPRNAMRRVDERIRAVRAAFQKAEDDEWRRTDPRTKARVEGASSQLHAAIASYEDDLEKAKATGDAKKIEKAQAALDARREWLEVIERSAKDLG
;
A
#
# COMPACT_ATOMS: atom_id res chain seq x y z
N MET A 1 -63.01 41.06 31.72
CA MET A 1 -62.96 41.24 30.25
C MET A 1 -62.26 40.01 29.71
N ASN A 2 -62.93 38.97 29.20
CA ASN A 2 -64.00 38.92 28.17
C ASN A 2 -63.44 39.14 26.76
N GLU A 3 -63.75 38.35 25.73
CA GLU A 3 -64.56 37.12 25.55
C GLU A 3 -63.86 36.29 24.42
N ASN A 4 -63.74 34.97 24.42
CA ASN A 4 -64.70 33.84 24.40
C ASN A 4 -65.44 33.62 23.06
N ASP A 5 -65.10 32.54 22.35
CA ASP A 5 -65.96 31.39 21.99
C ASP A 5 -65.06 30.25 21.46
N GLN A 6 -65.14 28.99 21.92
CA GLN A 6 -66.17 27.92 21.75
C GLN A 6 -66.17 27.30 20.33
N LYS A 7 -66.37 25.98 20.12
CA LYS A 7 -66.99 24.93 20.98
C LYS A 7 -66.52 23.49 20.66
N THR A 8 -66.74 22.55 21.60
CA THR A 8 -66.54 21.07 21.56
C THR A 8 -67.84 20.38 22.09
N PRO A 9 -67.94 19.06 22.44
CA PRO A 9 -67.09 17.85 22.28
C PRO A 9 -67.80 16.77 21.40
N GLU A 10 -68.03 15.45 21.64
CA GLU A 10 -67.82 14.47 22.74
C GLU A 10 -68.12 13.00 22.28
N THR A 11 -67.96 11.99 23.16
CA THR A 11 -68.76 10.72 23.27
C THR A 11 -68.62 9.63 22.16
N THR A 12 -68.34 8.33 22.42
CA THR A 12 -68.08 7.51 23.65
C THR A 12 -67.23 6.24 23.36
N ALA A 13 -66.76 5.56 24.42
CA ALA A 13 -66.40 4.13 24.44
C ALA A 13 -67.45 3.34 25.29
N PRO A 14 -67.46 1.98 25.35
CA PRO A 14 -66.55 1.24 26.26
C PRO A 14 -66.22 -0.24 25.88
N GLU A 15 -65.54 -0.91 26.83
CA GLU A 15 -65.58 -2.36 27.17
C GLU A 15 -64.67 -3.42 26.49
N ALA A 16 -64.46 -4.50 27.26
CA ALA A 16 -63.58 -5.69 27.09
C ALA A 16 -64.33 -6.92 27.70
N PRO A 17 -63.77 -8.09 28.14
CA PRO A 17 -62.37 -8.54 28.32
C PRO A 17 -62.09 -10.02 27.88
N GLU A 18 -60.98 -10.61 28.38
CA GLU A 18 -60.74 -12.07 28.60
C GLU A 18 -60.62 -13.01 27.36
N ALA A 19 -60.03 -14.22 27.38
CA ALA A 19 -59.14 -14.98 28.31
C ALA A 19 -58.45 -16.14 27.50
N VAL A 20 -57.14 -16.42 27.60
CA VAL A 20 -56.38 -17.32 28.53
C VAL A 20 -55.89 -18.66 27.89
N GLU A 21 -54.71 -19.08 28.34
CA GLU A 21 -54.07 -20.43 28.32
C GLU A 21 -53.40 -21.08 27.08
N THR A 22 -52.33 -21.83 27.43
CA THR A 22 -51.55 -22.78 26.62
C THR A 22 -51.96 -24.23 27.01
N PRO A 23 -51.32 -25.27 26.45
CA PRO A 23 -50.37 -26.01 27.30
C PRO A 23 -49.13 -26.60 26.60
N SER A 24 -48.21 -27.13 27.42
CA SER A 24 -46.96 -27.83 27.07
C SER A 24 -47.16 -29.30 26.62
N THR A 25 -46.04 -30.00 26.39
CA THR A 25 -45.79 -31.48 26.36
C THR A 25 -45.20 -31.92 25.00
N THR A 26 -43.88 -32.20 24.90
CA THR A 26 -43.22 -33.54 25.01
C THR A 26 -43.65 -34.47 23.85
N GLU A 27 -42.77 -35.06 23.04
CA GLU A 27 -41.83 -36.14 23.42
C GLU A 27 -40.71 -36.39 22.37
N VAL A 28 -39.78 -37.32 22.63
CA VAL A 28 -38.62 -37.70 21.79
C VAL A 28 -38.65 -39.21 21.53
N PRO A 29 -38.57 -39.67 20.26
CA PRO A 29 -37.55 -40.67 19.87
C PRO A 29 -37.08 -40.49 18.38
N GLU A 30 -36.07 -41.18 17.82
CA GLU A 30 -35.05 -42.07 18.39
C GLU A 30 -33.72 -42.04 17.59
N ALA A 31 -32.75 -42.83 18.06
CA ALA A 31 -31.37 -42.89 17.60
C ALA A 31 -31.12 -43.73 16.33
N THR A 32 -29.99 -43.42 15.68
CA THR A 32 -29.03 -44.40 15.12
C THR A 32 -27.71 -43.60 14.96
N GLU A 33 -26.69 -43.80 15.80
CA GLU A 33 -25.68 -44.88 15.76
C GLU A 33 -24.99 -45.02 14.39
N SER A 34 -23.66 -45.08 14.25
CA SER A 34 -22.54 -45.09 15.22
C SER A 34 -21.28 -44.43 14.58
N SER A 35 -20.32 -43.86 15.32
CA SER A 35 -19.10 -44.49 15.90
C SER A 35 -18.24 -45.26 14.86
N THR A 36 -16.90 -45.16 14.74
CA THR A 36 -15.78 -44.76 15.64
C THR A 36 -14.76 -43.82 14.92
N ALA A 37 -13.86 -43.05 15.55
CA ALA A 37 -12.62 -43.39 16.29
C ALA A 37 -11.61 -44.27 15.47
N THR A 38 -10.27 -44.12 15.52
CA THR A 38 -9.39 -43.20 16.28
C THR A 38 -7.95 -43.18 15.66
N GLU A 39 -6.99 -42.48 16.29
CA GLU A 39 -5.51 -42.69 16.25
C GLU A 39 -4.58 -42.03 15.21
N ALA A 40 -3.52 -41.45 15.79
CA ALA A 40 -2.14 -41.29 15.35
C ALA A 40 -1.27 -41.55 16.62
N PRO A 41 0.06 -41.82 16.58
CA PRO A 41 1.02 -41.59 15.48
C PRO A 41 1.96 -42.80 15.20
N GLU A 42 2.95 -42.64 14.31
CA GLU A 42 4.39 -42.90 14.62
C GLU A 42 5.33 -42.48 13.46
N SER A 43 6.64 -42.73 13.58
CA SER A 43 7.72 -42.11 12.78
C SER A 43 8.77 -43.10 12.24
N SER A 44 9.32 -42.89 11.04
CA SER A 44 10.71 -43.32 10.69
C SER A 44 11.29 -42.76 9.37
N THR A 45 12.29 -41.88 9.52
CA THR A 45 13.63 -41.84 8.85
C THR A 45 13.89 -42.22 7.37
N SER A 46 14.87 -41.50 6.80
CA SER A 46 15.71 -41.79 5.61
C SER A 46 15.16 -41.31 4.24
N GLY A 47 15.95 -40.72 3.34
CA GLY A 47 17.35 -40.25 3.45
C GLY A 47 18.03 -40.11 2.07
N SER A 48 18.76 -39.01 1.81
CA SER A 48 19.62 -38.83 0.62
C SER A 48 20.62 -37.68 0.79
N GLU A 49 21.82 -37.85 0.24
CA GLU A 49 22.86 -36.81 0.14
C GLU A 49 22.75 -36.02 -1.19
N ALA A 50 23.04 -34.73 -1.15
CA ALA A 50 23.74 -34.00 -2.21
C ALA A 50 24.16 -32.61 -1.67
N GLY A 51 25.46 -32.29 -1.69
CA GLY A 51 25.96 -30.97 -1.29
C GLY A 51 26.27 -30.07 -2.48
N LEU A 52 26.32 -28.75 -2.25
CA LEU A 52 27.05 -27.77 -3.06
C LEU A 52 27.34 -26.50 -2.22
N ALA A 53 28.33 -25.71 -2.65
CA ALA A 53 28.91 -24.63 -1.84
C ALA A 53 28.09 -23.32 -1.88
N PRO A 54 28.20 -22.44 -0.85
CA PRO A 54 27.56 -21.14 -0.85
C PRO A 54 28.37 -20.09 -1.63
N GLU A 55 27.81 -19.52 -2.69
CA GLU A 55 28.30 -18.24 -3.22
C GLU A 55 27.77 -17.06 -2.40
N ALA A 56 28.66 -16.13 -2.07
CA ALA A 56 28.31 -14.90 -1.36
C ALA A 56 27.93 -13.79 -2.36
N SER A 57 26.75 -13.20 -2.19
CA SER A 57 26.34 -11.99 -2.91
C SER A 57 26.11 -10.84 -1.93
N ALA A 58 27.08 -9.94 -1.86
CA ALA A 58 27.00 -8.74 -1.02
C ALA A 58 26.36 -7.57 -1.80
N ALA A 59 25.37 -6.93 -1.20
CA ALA A 59 24.72 -5.74 -1.75
C ALA A 59 24.34 -4.75 -0.63
N ALA A 60 25.34 -4.05 -0.09
CA ALA A 60 25.10 -2.92 0.82
C ALA A 60 24.42 -1.76 0.05
N ASN A 61 23.44 -1.12 0.66
CA ASN A 61 22.81 0.12 0.16
C ASN A 61 23.11 1.24 1.15
N ASP A 62 24.26 1.88 0.99
CA ASP A 62 24.59 3.09 1.75
C ASP A 62 24.00 4.33 1.09
N LEU A 63 23.13 5.02 1.85
CA LEU A 63 22.63 6.36 1.56
C LEU A 63 22.57 7.14 2.87
N GLU A 64 23.74 7.52 3.40
CA GLU A 64 23.83 8.52 4.46
C GLU A 64 23.61 9.94 3.91
N ALA A 65 23.19 10.85 4.79
CA ALA A 65 22.85 12.22 4.46
C ALA A 65 23.65 13.20 5.31
N MET A 66 24.12 14.30 4.70
CA MET A 66 24.70 15.48 5.35
C MET A 66 24.51 16.71 4.44
N ASP A 67 24.50 17.95 4.92
CA ASP A 67 23.85 18.53 6.11
C ASP A 67 23.71 20.06 5.88
N ALA A 68 23.08 20.82 6.78
CA ALA A 68 22.77 22.23 6.60
C ALA A 68 23.52 23.18 7.57
N SER A 69 24.16 24.22 7.02
CA SER A 69 24.61 25.45 7.69
C SER A 69 25.08 26.48 6.64
N GLY A 70 25.16 27.78 6.91
CA GLY A 70 24.83 28.58 8.10
C GLY A 70 25.37 30.01 7.91
N ASN A 71 24.65 31.06 8.30
CA ASN A 71 24.92 32.44 7.87
C ASN A 71 25.27 33.41 9.02
N ALA A 72 26.32 34.24 8.85
CA ALA A 72 26.71 35.32 9.76
C ALA A 72 27.52 36.43 9.05
N ALA A 73 27.63 37.63 9.65
CA ALA A 73 28.29 38.84 9.12
C ALA A 73 29.01 39.61 10.27
N LYS A 74 29.72 40.75 10.13
CA LYS A 74 29.78 41.89 9.17
C LYS A 74 31.28 42.36 9.06
N PRO A 75 31.75 43.64 8.89
CA PRO A 75 31.14 44.96 8.67
C PRO A 75 31.65 45.64 7.37
N GLN A 76 32.06 46.93 7.40
CA GLN A 76 32.63 47.74 6.30
C GLN A 76 33.52 48.88 6.84
N ALA A 77 34.43 49.42 5.99
CA ALA A 77 34.88 50.83 5.83
C ALA A 77 36.40 50.97 5.56
N PRO A 78 36.91 52.07 4.93
CA PRO A 78 36.31 53.04 4.00
C PRO A 78 37.08 53.14 2.65
N LYS A 79 36.76 54.15 1.80
CA LYS A 79 37.40 54.40 0.48
C LYS A 79 38.49 55.50 0.51
N PRO A 80 39.46 55.45 -0.40
CA PRO A 80 40.05 56.63 -1.05
C PRO A 80 39.54 56.83 -2.51
N ALA A 81 39.96 57.92 -3.17
CA ALA A 81 39.38 58.41 -4.43
C ALA A 81 39.97 57.80 -5.72
N ALA A 82 39.32 58.08 -6.87
CA ALA A 82 39.57 57.43 -8.16
C ALA A 82 40.41 58.28 -9.16
N PRO A 83 41.21 57.66 -10.04
CA PRO A 83 41.70 58.24 -11.28
C PRO A 83 40.71 58.02 -12.45
N LYS A 84 40.89 58.77 -13.55
CA LYS A 84 40.07 58.72 -14.77
C LYS A 84 40.34 57.46 -15.63
N PRO A 85 39.39 57.01 -16.47
CA PRO A 85 39.54 55.80 -17.28
C PRO A 85 40.60 55.94 -18.38
N GLN A 86 41.36 54.86 -18.61
CA GLN A 86 42.17 54.67 -19.82
C GLN A 86 41.39 53.83 -20.84
N ALA A 87 41.67 54.03 -22.13
CA ALA A 87 41.05 53.28 -23.22
C ALA A 87 41.48 51.80 -23.22
N PRO A 88 40.61 50.86 -23.65
CA PRO A 88 40.93 49.44 -23.71
C PRO A 88 42.03 49.16 -24.75
N ARG A 89 43.09 48.45 -24.34
CA ARG A 89 44.06 47.87 -25.28
C ARG A 89 43.43 46.67 -26.01
N PRO A 90 43.76 46.40 -27.29
CA PRO A 90 43.32 45.19 -27.98
C PRO A 90 43.83 43.93 -27.26
N GLY A 91 42.92 43.02 -26.92
CA GLY A 91 43.29 41.69 -26.43
C GLY A 91 43.82 40.82 -27.58
N ALA A 92 44.87 40.04 -27.32
CA ALA A 92 45.43 39.13 -28.31
C ALA A 92 44.40 38.08 -28.77
N PRO A 93 44.39 37.68 -30.05
CA PRO A 93 43.45 36.68 -30.55
C PRO A 93 43.71 35.32 -29.90
N LYS A 94 42.64 34.64 -29.47
CA LYS A 94 42.72 33.24 -29.04
C LYS A 94 43.12 32.37 -30.24
N PRO A 95 44.00 31.36 -30.08
CA PRO A 95 44.27 30.41 -31.14
C PRO A 95 42.98 29.67 -31.51
N GLY A 96 42.68 29.60 -32.81
CA GLY A 96 41.52 28.86 -33.32
C GLY A 96 41.65 27.36 -33.04
N SER A 97 40.53 26.67 -32.85
CA SER A 97 40.53 25.23 -32.62
C SER A 97 41.11 24.49 -33.85
N PRO A 98 41.72 23.30 -33.70
CA PRO A 98 42.33 22.57 -34.83
C PRO A 98 41.40 22.31 -36.03
N ALA A 99 40.08 22.28 -35.81
CA ALA A 99 39.08 22.20 -36.88
C ALA A 99 39.03 23.43 -37.79
N GLN A 100 39.40 24.62 -37.30
CA GLN A 100 39.39 25.89 -38.04
C GLN A 100 40.68 26.13 -38.84
N LEU A 101 41.74 25.37 -38.56
CA LEU A 101 43.03 25.43 -39.28
C LEU A 101 43.21 24.32 -40.32
N LYS A 102 42.20 23.46 -40.53
CA LYS A 102 42.13 22.65 -41.76
C LYS A 102 41.85 23.57 -42.96
N GLY A 103 42.93 24.08 -43.54
CA GLY A 103 42.90 24.75 -44.84
C GLY A 103 42.11 23.91 -45.85
N LYS A 104 41.29 24.59 -46.64
CA LYS A 104 40.29 23.97 -47.51
C LYS A 104 41.01 23.19 -48.63
N ALA A 105 41.28 21.91 -48.38
CA ALA A 105 41.99 21.03 -49.31
C ALA A 105 41.37 21.16 -50.71
N PRO A 106 42.20 21.22 -51.79
CA PRO A 106 41.71 21.49 -53.13
C PRO A 106 40.74 20.39 -53.55
N ARG A 107 39.43 20.70 -53.46
CA ARG A 107 38.36 19.80 -53.88
C ARG A 107 38.53 19.55 -55.37
N THR A 108 38.75 18.30 -55.74
CA THR A 108 38.82 17.85 -57.12
C THR A 108 37.66 18.42 -57.94
N PRO A 109 37.91 18.84 -59.20
CA PRO A 109 36.86 19.40 -60.05
C PRO A 109 35.85 18.29 -60.36
N LEU A 110 34.63 18.42 -59.84
CA LEU A 110 33.63 17.35 -59.88
C LEU A 110 33.25 16.95 -61.32
N VAL A 111 33.23 17.94 -62.21
CA VAL A 111 33.40 17.74 -63.66
C VAL A 111 34.68 18.48 -64.06
N PRO A 112 35.57 17.88 -64.86
CA PRO A 112 36.73 18.61 -65.40
C PRO A 112 36.27 19.85 -66.19
N ILE A 113 37.19 20.81 -66.36
CA ILE A 113 37.10 21.76 -67.48
C ILE A 113 37.07 20.92 -68.75
N VAL A 114 36.24 21.29 -69.74
CA VAL A 114 35.91 20.49 -70.94
C VAL A 114 37.10 19.61 -71.38
N PRO A 115 37.03 18.27 -71.20
CA PRO A 115 38.21 17.44 -71.28
C PRO A 115 38.60 17.25 -72.75
N THR A 116 39.74 17.83 -73.13
CA THR A 116 40.34 17.66 -74.45
C THR A 116 40.61 16.18 -74.71
N ALA A 117 40.00 15.60 -75.74
CA ALA A 117 40.15 14.18 -76.04
C ALA A 117 41.59 13.86 -76.46
N THR A 118 42.13 12.75 -75.95
CA THR A 118 43.48 12.25 -76.30
C THR A 118 43.56 11.72 -77.74
N SER A 119 42.41 11.45 -78.34
CA SER A 119 42.22 10.96 -79.71
C SER A 119 40.81 11.33 -80.16
N TYR A 120 40.67 11.79 -81.41
CA TYR A 120 39.39 12.09 -82.04
C TYR A 120 39.02 10.98 -83.02
N ASP A 121 37.73 10.86 -83.32
CA ASP A 121 37.18 9.88 -84.25
C ASP A 121 37.03 10.54 -85.63
N ASP A 122 37.81 10.12 -86.61
CA ASP A 122 37.89 10.76 -87.94
C ASP A 122 36.52 10.85 -88.63
N ALA A 123 35.61 9.90 -88.38
CA ALA A 123 34.25 9.93 -88.91
C ALA A 123 33.43 11.07 -88.28
N LYS A 124 33.62 11.34 -86.99
CA LYS A 124 32.93 12.43 -86.26
C LYS A 124 33.58 13.78 -86.50
N VAL A 125 34.89 13.82 -86.76
CA VAL A 125 35.57 15.04 -87.21
C VAL A 125 35.05 15.43 -88.59
N THR A 126 34.98 14.49 -89.55
CA THR A 126 34.44 14.78 -90.90
C THR A 126 32.96 15.14 -90.90
N GLU A 127 32.14 14.52 -90.04
CA GLU A 127 30.75 14.95 -89.80
C GLU A 127 30.67 16.39 -89.26
N ALA A 128 31.47 16.72 -88.24
CA ALA A 128 31.49 18.07 -87.64
C ALA A 128 31.98 19.15 -88.64
N LEU A 129 32.99 18.85 -89.45
CA LEU A 129 33.52 19.73 -90.50
C LEU A 129 32.46 20.19 -91.51
N ALA A 130 31.43 19.38 -91.78
CA ALA A 130 30.35 19.72 -92.71
C ALA A 130 29.50 20.93 -92.27
N TYR A 131 29.54 21.32 -90.99
CA TYR A 131 28.78 22.44 -90.43
C TYR A 131 29.50 23.79 -90.47
N GLY A 132 30.80 23.81 -90.83
CA GLY A 132 31.63 25.01 -90.82
C GLY A 132 32.18 25.39 -92.19
N GLU A 133 32.32 26.68 -92.45
CA GLU A 133 32.87 27.23 -93.70
C GLU A 133 33.98 28.25 -93.41
N VAL A 134 34.86 28.49 -94.39
CA VAL A 134 35.96 29.47 -94.29
C VAL A 134 35.85 30.46 -95.44
N ASN A 135 35.66 31.74 -95.12
CA ASN A 135 35.54 32.81 -96.10
C ASN A 135 36.93 33.17 -96.69
N ALA A 136 36.95 33.78 -97.89
CA ALA A 136 38.18 34.15 -98.61
C ALA A 136 39.12 35.14 -97.88
N GLU A 137 38.66 35.71 -96.77
CA GLU A 137 39.42 36.61 -95.89
C GLU A 137 40.07 35.90 -94.69
N GLY A 138 39.73 34.62 -94.44
CA GLY A 138 40.20 33.82 -93.30
C GLY A 138 39.21 33.69 -92.15
N THR A 139 38.00 34.26 -92.25
CA THR A 139 36.96 34.15 -91.21
C THR A 139 36.30 32.77 -91.23
N VAL A 140 36.23 32.13 -90.07
CA VAL A 140 35.54 30.85 -89.83
C VAL A 140 34.10 31.10 -89.40
N THR A 141 33.16 30.48 -90.10
CA THR A 141 31.73 30.54 -89.81
C THR A 141 31.17 29.13 -89.53
N VAL A 142 30.05 29.07 -88.80
CA VAL A 142 29.27 27.84 -88.58
C VAL A 142 27.80 28.07 -88.93
N LYS A 143 27.13 27.01 -89.38
CA LYS A 143 25.68 26.94 -89.50
C LYS A 143 25.03 26.64 -88.14
N ASP A 144 24.67 27.70 -87.42
CA ASP A 144 23.93 27.66 -86.17
C ASP A 144 22.42 27.51 -86.43
N GLY A 145 22.03 26.33 -86.94
CA GLY A 145 20.65 26.03 -87.37
C GLY A 145 20.25 26.81 -88.62
N THR A 146 19.48 27.89 -88.46
CA THR A 146 19.08 28.82 -89.53
C THR A 146 19.95 30.08 -89.58
N GLN A 147 20.85 30.29 -88.63
CA GLN A 147 21.75 31.44 -88.57
C GLN A 147 23.16 31.03 -88.97
N ILE A 148 23.93 31.94 -89.57
CA ILE A 148 25.37 31.78 -89.78
C ILE A 148 26.07 32.63 -88.72
N ARG A 149 27.01 32.03 -87.98
CA ARG A 149 27.72 32.67 -86.86
C ARG A 149 29.23 32.65 -87.11
N GLU A 150 29.87 33.81 -87.02
CA GLU A 150 31.34 33.92 -87.05
C GLU A 150 31.93 33.48 -85.69
N ILE A 151 32.99 32.67 -85.71
CA ILE A 151 33.60 32.08 -84.51
C ILE A 151 35.02 32.61 -84.27
N GLY A 152 35.80 32.81 -85.33
CA GLY A 152 37.19 33.19 -85.26
C GLY A 152 37.80 33.40 -86.65
N THR A 153 39.11 33.62 -86.68
CA THR A 153 39.89 33.92 -87.89
C THR A 153 41.12 33.02 -87.93
N VAL A 154 41.41 32.45 -89.10
CA VAL A 154 42.58 31.60 -89.37
C VAL A 154 43.56 32.30 -90.32
N GLU A 155 44.77 31.75 -90.46
CA GLU A 155 45.78 32.32 -91.34
C GLU A 155 45.39 32.20 -92.82
N LYS A 156 45.59 33.28 -93.58
CA LYS A 156 45.08 33.41 -94.94
C LYS A 156 45.84 32.50 -95.91
N GLY A 157 45.21 31.41 -96.32
CA GLY A 157 45.79 30.38 -97.19
C GLY A 157 45.85 28.99 -96.58
N THR A 158 45.45 28.80 -95.31
CA THR A 158 45.23 27.47 -94.75
C THR A 158 44.10 26.73 -95.48
N GLU A 159 44.28 25.43 -95.73
CA GLU A 159 43.24 24.55 -96.29
C GLU A 159 42.00 24.50 -95.37
N ARG A 160 40.79 24.50 -95.96
CA ARG A 160 39.49 24.53 -95.25
C ARG A 160 39.45 23.58 -94.06
N ASP A 161 39.76 22.31 -94.29
CA ASP A 161 39.55 21.28 -93.28
C ASP A 161 40.53 21.47 -92.11
N LYS A 162 41.83 21.70 -92.41
CA LYS A 162 42.86 22.01 -91.40
C LYS A 162 42.55 23.26 -90.58
N ALA A 163 41.92 24.28 -91.19
CA ALA A 163 41.47 25.49 -90.51
C ALA A 163 40.27 25.25 -89.58
N LEU A 164 39.39 24.31 -89.92
CA LEU A 164 38.18 23.98 -89.16
C LEU A 164 38.41 22.89 -88.10
N THR A 165 39.42 22.01 -88.27
CA THR A 165 39.75 20.90 -87.34
C THR A 165 39.78 21.32 -85.86
N PRO A 166 40.42 22.43 -85.44
CA PRO A 166 40.45 22.82 -84.03
C PRO A 166 39.06 23.13 -83.44
N PHE A 167 38.16 23.68 -84.26
CA PHE A 167 36.79 23.99 -83.87
C PHE A 167 35.87 22.75 -83.88
N ALA A 168 36.16 21.77 -84.76
CA ALA A 168 35.53 20.45 -84.75
C ALA A 168 35.98 19.60 -83.54
N HIS A 169 37.26 19.64 -83.17
CA HIS A 169 37.74 19.01 -81.94
C HIS A 169 37.06 19.61 -80.71
N ALA A 170 36.94 20.95 -80.63
CA ALA A 170 36.23 21.62 -79.54
C ALA A 170 34.71 21.30 -79.48
N TYR A 171 34.08 20.92 -80.61
CA TYR A 171 32.72 20.37 -80.63
C TYR A 171 32.67 18.97 -79.98
N LEU A 172 33.58 18.08 -80.37
CA LEU A 172 33.66 16.71 -79.86
C LEU A 172 34.01 16.68 -78.36
N ASP A 173 34.93 17.53 -77.92
CA ASP A 173 35.26 17.74 -76.50
C ASP A 173 34.04 18.19 -75.68
N LEU A 174 33.21 19.06 -76.25
CA LEU A 174 31.99 19.55 -75.60
C LEU A 174 30.87 18.50 -75.60
N SER A 175 30.78 17.64 -76.61
CA SER A 175 29.91 16.46 -76.59
C SER A 175 30.37 15.46 -75.51
N ALA A 176 31.66 15.13 -75.45
CA ALA A 176 32.25 14.26 -74.43
C ALA A 176 32.07 14.80 -73.01
N PHE A 177 32.09 16.14 -72.84
CA PHE A 177 31.70 16.78 -71.58
C PHE A 177 30.23 16.50 -71.21
N LEU A 178 29.29 16.51 -72.17
CA LEU A 178 27.89 16.13 -71.92
C LEU A 178 27.73 14.63 -71.63
N ASP A 179 28.49 13.75 -72.29
CA ASP A 179 28.54 12.32 -71.95
C ASP A 179 28.97 12.09 -70.49
N VAL A 180 30.04 12.76 -70.07
CA VAL A 180 30.56 12.72 -68.69
C VAL A 180 29.59 13.36 -67.69
N VAL A 181 28.73 14.30 -68.11
CA VAL A 181 27.64 14.84 -67.28
C VAL A 181 26.51 13.83 -67.14
N ASP A 182 26.01 13.22 -68.22
CA ASP A 182 24.94 12.23 -68.16
C ASP A 182 25.32 11.04 -67.27
N GLN A 183 26.53 10.49 -67.48
CA GLN A 183 27.09 9.44 -66.62
C GLN A 183 27.13 9.84 -65.14
N LYS A 184 27.33 11.12 -64.81
CA LYS A 184 27.35 11.60 -63.41
C LYS A 184 25.96 11.85 -62.83
N LEU A 185 24.98 12.22 -63.66
CA LEU A 185 23.58 12.30 -63.22
C LEU A 185 23.00 10.90 -62.95
N GLN A 186 23.54 9.85 -63.58
CA GLN A 186 23.19 8.45 -63.30
C GLN A 186 23.82 7.88 -62.01
N VAL A 187 24.80 8.57 -61.38
CA VAL A 187 25.45 8.06 -60.15
C VAL A 187 24.60 8.39 -58.91
N PRO A 188 24.23 7.41 -58.07
CA PRO A 188 23.49 7.69 -56.84
C PRO A 188 24.38 8.43 -55.81
N GLY A 189 23.76 9.34 -55.06
CA GLY A 189 24.42 10.03 -53.93
C GLY A 189 25.03 11.41 -54.26
N LEU A 190 24.81 11.98 -55.44
CA LEU A 190 25.11 13.39 -55.70
C LEU A 190 24.33 14.29 -54.72
N THR A 191 24.97 15.35 -54.20
CA THR A 191 24.25 16.36 -53.41
C THR A 191 23.68 17.45 -54.29
N GLN A 192 22.67 18.17 -53.80
CA GLN A 192 22.13 19.36 -54.47
C GLN A 192 23.21 20.41 -54.81
N ALA A 193 24.26 20.54 -53.98
CA ALA A 193 25.36 21.47 -54.25
C ALA A 193 26.25 21.01 -55.41
N ASP A 194 26.34 19.70 -55.62
CA ASP A 194 27.06 19.07 -56.73
C ASP A 194 26.28 19.19 -58.04
N LEU A 195 24.97 18.94 -58.01
CA LEU A 195 24.05 19.16 -59.14
C LEU A 195 24.03 20.63 -59.58
N ASN A 196 23.93 21.57 -58.63
CA ASN A 196 24.05 23.01 -58.92
C ASN A 196 25.42 23.38 -59.54
N ARG A 197 26.51 22.72 -59.12
CA ARG A 197 27.85 22.93 -59.70
C ARG A 197 27.94 22.39 -61.14
N ILE A 198 27.31 21.24 -61.43
CA ILE A 198 27.20 20.67 -62.77
C ILE A 198 26.43 21.64 -63.68
N LEU A 199 25.25 22.11 -63.26
CA LEU A 199 24.44 23.09 -63.98
C LEU A 199 25.20 24.39 -64.27
N GLU A 200 25.93 24.92 -63.28
CA GLU A 200 26.78 26.12 -63.41
C GLU A 200 27.94 25.90 -64.41
N GLN A 201 28.54 24.71 -64.46
CA GLN A 201 29.57 24.37 -65.46
C GLN A 201 28.96 24.22 -66.87
N MET A 202 27.85 23.49 -67.02
CA MET A 202 27.12 23.37 -68.29
C MET A 202 26.69 24.74 -68.84
N ARG A 203 26.19 25.63 -67.97
CA ARG A 203 25.79 27.00 -68.34
C ARG A 203 26.97 27.81 -68.89
N LYS A 204 28.16 27.66 -68.32
CA LYS A 204 29.37 28.38 -68.77
C LYS A 204 29.86 27.85 -70.11
N ASN A 205 29.99 26.53 -70.25
CA ASN A 205 30.50 25.90 -71.46
C ASN A 205 29.55 26.11 -72.67
N MET A 206 28.24 26.11 -72.43
CA MET A 206 27.21 26.25 -73.47
C MET A 206 26.77 27.69 -73.76
N LYS A 207 27.36 28.72 -73.14
CA LYS A 207 26.87 30.11 -73.29
C LYS A 207 26.99 30.57 -74.75
N GLU A 208 28.20 30.53 -75.30
CA GLU A 208 28.56 30.92 -76.67
C GLU A 208 29.73 30.02 -77.14
N PRO A 209 29.47 28.72 -77.43
CA PRO A 209 30.53 27.76 -77.72
C PRO A 209 31.19 28.06 -79.07
N LYS A 210 32.52 28.27 -79.06
CA LYS A 210 33.34 28.49 -80.26
C LYS A 210 33.70 27.15 -80.92
N VAL A 211 32.70 26.51 -81.53
CA VAL A 211 32.79 25.13 -82.02
C VAL A 211 32.13 24.99 -83.40
N VAL A 212 32.58 24.01 -84.19
CA VAL A 212 32.03 23.67 -85.51
C VAL A 212 31.45 22.26 -85.47
N GLY A 213 30.16 22.12 -85.76
CA GLY A 213 29.38 20.88 -85.64
C GLY A 213 27.89 21.18 -85.49
N ASP A 214 27.08 20.17 -85.13
CA ASP A 214 25.63 20.34 -84.89
C ASP A 214 25.34 21.03 -83.54
N ILE A 215 25.46 22.35 -83.54
CA ILE A 215 25.16 23.19 -82.37
C ILE A 215 23.68 23.05 -81.92
N PRO A 216 22.66 22.98 -82.81
CA PRO A 216 21.29 22.63 -82.42
C PRO A 216 21.18 21.36 -81.57
N ALA A 217 21.65 20.20 -82.05
CA ALA A 217 21.57 18.94 -81.31
C ALA A 217 22.36 18.98 -79.99
N LEU A 218 23.52 19.64 -79.98
CA LEU A 218 24.32 19.85 -78.77
C LEU A 218 23.58 20.71 -77.72
N ARG A 219 22.78 21.70 -78.15
CA ARG A 219 21.93 22.51 -77.25
C ARG A 219 20.72 21.74 -76.73
N GLU A 220 20.11 20.90 -77.55
CA GLU A 220 18.99 20.02 -77.18
C GLU A 220 19.43 19.02 -76.12
N ARG A 221 20.52 18.29 -76.36
CA ARG A 221 21.15 17.39 -75.37
C ARG A 221 21.55 18.13 -74.09
N ALA A 222 22.09 19.33 -74.20
CA ALA A 222 22.40 20.17 -73.03
C ALA A 222 21.16 20.76 -72.33
N HIS A 223 19.97 20.72 -72.95
CA HIS A 223 18.69 21.06 -72.32
C HIS A 223 18.13 19.85 -71.56
N GLU A 224 18.05 18.67 -72.19
CA GLU A 224 17.64 17.42 -71.52
C GLU A 224 18.40 17.19 -70.21
N LEU A 225 19.73 17.30 -70.26
CA LEU A 225 20.60 17.11 -69.10
C LEU A 225 20.40 18.16 -67.99
N ARG A 226 19.88 19.36 -68.32
CA ARG A 226 19.48 20.35 -67.30
C ARG A 226 18.16 20.00 -66.67
N GLU A 227 17.21 19.46 -67.42
CA GLU A 227 15.91 19.03 -66.88
C GLU A 227 16.09 17.81 -65.97
N LYS A 228 16.85 16.78 -66.40
CA LYS A 228 17.25 15.65 -65.51
C LYS A 228 17.88 16.14 -64.20
N ALA A 229 18.78 17.12 -64.29
CA ALA A 229 19.45 17.67 -63.11
C ALA A 229 18.52 18.52 -62.21
N LYS A 230 17.51 19.20 -62.78
CA LYS A 230 16.45 19.88 -62.01
C LYS A 230 15.52 18.89 -61.31
N GLU A 231 15.15 17.80 -61.99
CA GLU A 231 14.31 16.73 -61.44
C GLU A 231 14.99 16.12 -60.21
N LEU A 232 16.26 15.71 -60.34
CA LEU A 232 17.08 15.23 -59.21
C LEU A 232 17.24 16.26 -58.08
N ILE A 233 17.31 17.56 -58.38
CA ILE A 233 17.28 18.62 -57.34
C ILE A 233 15.92 18.63 -56.61
N GLY A 234 14.81 18.58 -57.35
CA GLY A 234 13.46 18.56 -56.79
C GLY A 234 13.18 17.34 -55.92
N GLU A 235 13.64 16.15 -56.33
CA GLU A 235 13.57 14.93 -55.54
C GLU A 235 14.38 15.04 -54.23
N LEU A 236 15.61 15.56 -54.30
CA LEU A 236 16.44 15.78 -53.11
C LEU A 236 15.86 16.85 -52.17
N GLU A 237 15.20 17.88 -52.69
CA GLU A 237 14.51 18.88 -51.87
C GLU A 237 13.25 18.30 -51.22
N LYS A 238 12.43 17.55 -51.97
CA LYS A 238 11.26 16.83 -51.44
C LYS A 238 11.65 15.86 -50.33
N ALA A 239 12.63 14.98 -50.56
CA ALA A 239 13.08 14.01 -49.57
C ALA A 239 13.63 14.67 -48.29
N ARG A 240 14.25 15.86 -48.40
CA ARG A 240 14.68 16.66 -47.24
C ARG A 240 13.52 17.30 -46.48
N LEU A 241 12.45 17.72 -47.17
CA LEU A 241 11.24 18.23 -46.53
C LEU A 241 10.53 17.11 -45.77
N GLU A 242 10.33 15.95 -46.41
CA GLU A 242 9.73 14.76 -45.81
C GLU A 242 10.52 14.28 -44.58
N ALA A 243 11.86 14.20 -44.66
CA ALA A 243 12.70 13.83 -43.52
C ALA A 243 12.74 14.87 -42.39
N ARG A 244 12.58 16.17 -42.69
CA ARG A 244 12.39 17.23 -41.69
C ARG A 244 11.03 17.13 -41.01
N GLU A 245 9.97 16.86 -41.76
CA GLU A 245 8.65 16.59 -41.19
C GLU A 245 8.69 15.38 -40.27
N GLU A 246 9.31 14.28 -40.69
CA GLU A 246 9.43 13.07 -39.87
C GLU A 246 10.22 13.34 -38.58
N SER A 247 11.36 14.04 -38.67
CA SER A 247 12.16 14.45 -37.50
C SER A 247 11.37 15.41 -36.58
N THR A 248 10.55 16.30 -37.14
CA THR A 248 9.66 17.20 -36.39
C THR A 248 8.56 16.40 -35.67
N LYS A 249 7.92 15.45 -36.35
CA LYS A 249 6.91 14.54 -35.78
C LYS A 249 7.50 13.70 -34.64
N LYS A 250 8.68 13.09 -34.83
CA LYS A 250 9.39 12.32 -33.80
C LYS A 250 9.71 13.16 -32.56
N ARG A 251 10.32 14.35 -32.73
CA ARG A 251 10.67 15.23 -31.59
C ARG A 251 9.45 15.83 -30.90
N THR A 252 8.36 16.06 -31.63
CA THR A 252 7.08 16.53 -31.06
C THR A 252 6.46 15.43 -30.19
N ALA A 253 6.33 14.21 -30.70
CA ALA A 253 5.84 13.06 -29.95
C ALA A 253 6.72 12.72 -28.72
N PHE A 254 8.04 12.91 -28.83
CA PHE A 254 8.96 12.77 -27.69
C PHE A 254 8.68 13.79 -26.57
N VAL A 255 8.42 15.05 -26.93
CA VAL A 255 8.05 16.10 -25.97
C VAL A 255 6.68 15.80 -25.35
N GLU A 256 5.71 15.35 -26.16
CA GLU A 256 4.35 15.06 -25.72
C GLU A 256 4.28 13.86 -24.77
N GLY A 257 5.04 12.80 -25.02
CA GLY A 257 5.19 11.68 -24.06
C GLY A 257 5.92 12.04 -22.76
N ILE A 258 6.61 13.19 -22.70
CA ILE A 258 7.13 13.76 -21.45
C ILE A 258 6.07 14.65 -20.79
N GLU A 259 5.32 15.45 -21.56
CA GLU A 259 4.21 16.26 -21.04
C GLU A 259 3.09 15.39 -20.45
N GLU A 260 2.74 14.26 -21.07
CA GLU A 260 1.77 13.26 -20.56
C GLU A 260 2.23 12.62 -19.24
N LEU A 261 3.51 12.23 -19.17
CA LEU A 261 4.14 11.71 -17.95
C LEU A 261 4.08 12.73 -16.80
N VAL A 262 4.11 14.02 -17.11
CA VAL A 262 4.04 15.12 -16.13
C VAL A 262 2.59 15.51 -15.82
N ALA A 263 1.66 15.34 -16.76
CA ALA A 263 0.22 15.54 -16.56
C ALA A 263 -0.41 14.46 -15.66
N THR A 264 0.16 13.25 -15.66
CA THR A 264 -0.27 12.12 -14.80
C THR A 264 -0.35 12.49 -13.31
N ASP A 265 -1.41 12.04 -12.63
CA ASP A 265 -1.64 12.30 -11.20
C ASP A 265 -0.45 11.91 -10.31
N SER A 266 -0.08 12.78 -9.37
CA SER A 266 1.07 12.59 -8.46
C SER A 266 0.99 11.33 -7.58
N HIS A 267 -0.21 10.83 -7.28
CA HIS A 267 -0.41 9.57 -6.53
C HIS A 267 -0.43 8.32 -7.43
N ARG A 268 -0.56 8.48 -8.76
CA ARG A 268 -0.58 7.38 -9.74
C ARG A 268 0.75 7.22 -10.47
N ILE A 269 1.57 8.27 -10.51
CA ILE A 269 2.87 8.25 -11.16
C ILE A 269 3.87 7.35 -10.40
N SER A 270 4.53 6.43 -11.12
CA SER A 270 5.62 5.65 -10.53
C SER A 270 6.89 6.49 -10.46
N TRP A 271 7.06 7.26 -9.37
CA TRP A 271 8.16 8.23 -9.20
C TRP A 271 9.55 7.67 -9.54
N LYS A 272 9.84 6.39 -9.23
CA LYS A 272 11.10 5.71 -9.60
C LYS A 272 11.29 5.58 -11.12
N LYS A 273 10.24 5.18 -11.85
CA LYS A 273 10.26 5.06 -13.33
C LYS A 273 10.27 6.45 -13.98
N ALA A 274 9.44 7.36 -13.50
CA ALA A 274 9.34 8.72 -14.02
C ALA A 274 10.64 9.51 -13.86
N ALA A 275 11.31 9.40 -12.70
CA ALA A 275 12.61 10.02 -12.47
C ALA A 275 13.72 9.42 -13.35
N ALA A 276 13.65 8.13 -13.70
CA ALA A 276 14.57 7.52 -14.66
C ALA A 276 14.33 8.05 -16.09
N ARG A 277 13.07 8.11 -16.54
CA ARG A 277 12.70 8.68 -17.85
C ARG A 277 13.07 10.16 -17.97
N MET A 278 12.85 10.95 -16.92
CA MET A 278 13.25 12.37 -16.86
C MET A 278 14.78 12.56 -16.86
N ARG A 279 15.54 11.55 -16.40
CA ARG A 279 17.01 11.54 -16.45
C ARG A 279 17.55 11.18 -17.83
N SER A 280 16.91 10.27 -18.56
CA SER A 280 17.28 9.97 -19.97
C SER A 280 16.92 11.12 -20.92
N MET A 281 15.86 11.86 -20.63
CA MET A 281 15.28 12.91 -21.48
C MET A 281 16.28 13.85 -22.17
N VAL A 282 17.32 14.32 -21.48
CA VAL A 282 18.32 15.26 -22.04
C VAL A 282 19.37 14.54 -22.90
N PRO A 283 19.95 13.39 -22.48
CA PRO A 283 20.63 12.46 -23.40
C PRO A 283 19.84 12.14 -24.67
N ASP A 284 18.59 11.67 -24.54
CA ASP A 284 17.76 11.25 -25.68
C ASP A 284 17.55 12.40 -26.68
N TRP A 285 17.21 13.60 -26.19
CA TRP A 285 17.05 14.79 -27.02
C TRP A 285 18.33 15.15 -27.80
N LYS A 286 19.50 15.04 -27.16
CA LYS A 286 20.79 15.27 -27.83
C LYS A 286 21.11 14.20 -28.88
N GLU A 287 20.66 12.97 -28.66
CA GLU A 287 20.81 11.90 -29.65
C GLU A 287 19.92 12.16 -30.88
N MET A 288 18.67 12.58 -30.67
CA MET A 288 17.79 13.02 -31.77
C MET A 288 18.37 14.21 -32.54
N GLN A 289 18.94 15.21 -31.85
CA GLN A 289 19.63 16.34 -32.49
C GLN A 289 20.89 15.94 -33.29
N LYS A 290 21.53 14.81 -32.96
CA LYS A 290 22.76 14.34 -33.61
C LYS A 290 22.50 13.38 -34.78
N ASN A 291 21.52 12.49 -34.63
CA ASN A 291 21.30 11.36 -35.53
C ASN A 291 20.21 11.63 -36.58
N GLU A 292 19.32 12.62 -36.37
CA GLU A 292 18.26 13.00 -37.30
C GLU A 292 18.63 14.23 -38.15
N VAL A 293 17.72 14.65 -39.05
CA VAL A 293 17.89 15.88 -39.83
C VAL A 293 17.76 17.10 -38.92
N SER A 294 18.68 18.06 -39.06
CA SER A 294 18.60 19.36 -38.37
C SER A 294 17.32 20.10 -38.76
N LEU A 295 16.55 20.51 -37.75
CA LEU A 295 15.34 21.30 -37.93
C LEU A 295 15.67 22.79 -37.95
N GLU A 296 14.67 23.61 -38.24
CA GLU A 296 14.80 25.06 -38.08
C GLU A 296 14.97 25.40 -36.59
N ARG A 297 15.92 26.31 -36.28
CA ARG A 297 16.29 26.65 -34.90
C ARG A 297 15.09 27.11 -34.08
N GLU A 298 14.15 27.86 -34.66
CA GLU A 298 12.94 28.26 -33.95
C GLU A 298 12.06 27.09 -33.52
N VAL A 299 11.99 26.02 -34.32
CA VAL A 299 11.21 24.82 -33.99
C VAL A 299 11.90 24.05 -32.86
N GLU A 300 13.23 23.91 -32.92
CA GLU A 300 14.01 23.29 -31.84
C GLU A 300 13.92 24.10 -30.54
N ASP A 301 14.03 25.43 -30.59
CA ASP A 301 13.91 26.34 -29.43
C ASP A 301 12.50 26.26 -28.80
N LYS A 302 11.44 26.18 -29.61
CA LYS A 302 10.03 26.03 -29.15
C LYS A 302 9.81 24.67 -28.47
N LEU A 303 10.29 23.58 -29.05
CA LEU A 303 10.20 22.23 -28.48
C LEU A 303 11.06 22.07 -27.22
N TRP A 304 12.28 22.61 -27.21
CA TRP A 304 13.15 22.61 -26.02
C TRP A 304 12.55 23.43 -24.87
N LYS A 305 11.88 24.54 -25.16
CA LYS A 305 11.15 25.33 -24.15
C LYS A 305 9.99 24.54 -23.52
N ARG A 306 9.20 23.81 -24.31
CA ARG A 306 8.17 22.86 -23.82
C ARG A 306 8.80 21.82 -22.88
N LEU A 307 9.84 21.13 -23.36
CA LEU A 307 10.55 20.08 -22.62
C LEU A 307 11.14 20.57 -21.28
N SER A 308 11.71 21.78 -21.28
CA SER A 308 12.27 22.42 -20.08
C SER A 308 11.19 22.85 -19.08
N ALA A 309 10.02 23.29 -19.56
CA ALA A 309 8.87 23.59 -18.72
C ALA A 309 8.28 22.32 -18.08
N ALA A 310 8.09 21.25 -18.86
CA ALA A 310 7.61 19.96 -18.36
C ALA A 310 8.55 19.38 -17.28
N ARG A 311 9.87 19.43 -17.49
CA ARG A 311 10.85 19.06 -16.45
C ARG A 311 10.73 19.93 -15.20
N SER A 312 10.62 21.25 -15.36
CA SER A 312 10.48 22.18 -14.23
C SER A 312 9.22 21.89 -13.41
N GLU A 313 8.14 21.47 -14.06
CA GLU A 313 6.93 21.00 -13.39
C GLU A 313 7.10 19.63 -12.73
N PHE A 314 7.76 18.67 -13.38
CA PHE A 314 8.08 17.37 -12.75
C PHE A 314 8.87 17.54 -11.46
N ASP A 315 9.94 18.35 -11.50
CA ASP A 315 10.77 18.64 -10.32
C ASP A 315 9.97 19.42 -9.26
N ARG A 316 8.90 20.14 -9.61
CA ARG A 316 7.97 20.81 -8.67
C ARG A 316 7.00 19.81 -8.03
N LYS A 317 6.27 19.03 -8.84
CA LYS A 317 5.33 17.99 -8.40
C LYS A 317 6.03 16.94 -7.52
N ARG A 318 7.25 16.53 -7.87
CA ARG A 318 8.06 15.60 -7.06
C ARG A 318 8.35 16.16 -5.67
N ARG A 319 8.80 17.42 -5.58
CA ARG A 319 9.11 18.05 -4.28
C ARG A 319 7.85 18.19 -3.40
N ALA A 320 6.72 18.59 -3.97
CA ALA A 320 5.45 18.66 -3.24
C ALA A 320 5.04 17.28 -2.68
N HIS A 321 4.98 16.25 -3.51
CA HIS A 321 4.56 14.90 -3.11
C HIS A 321 5.46 14.27 -2.04
N PHE A 322 6.79 14.47 -2.09
CA PHE A 322 7.67 13.96 -1.04
C PHE A 322 7.62 14.81 0.24
N SER A 323 7.44 16.14 0.16
CA SER A 323 7.17 16.96 1.36
C SER A 323 5.89 16.49 2.06
N GLU A 324 4.81 16.30 1.31
CA GLU A 324 3.52 15.82 1.82
C GLU A 324 3.65 14.45 2.52
N LEU A 325 4.38 13.49 1.91
CA LEU A 325 4.65 12.20 2.54
C LEU A 325 5.52 12.30 3.80
N ASP A 326 6.57 13.14 3.78
CA ASP A 326 7.45 13.31 4.95
C ASP A 326 6.73 14.05 6.09
N GLU A 327 5.80 14.97 5.78
CA GLU A 327 4.90 15.62 6.72
C GLU A 327 3.90 14.62 7.34
N GLN A 328 3.24 13.78 6.52
CA GLN A 328 2.37 12.70 6.98
C GLN A 328 3.11 11.68 7.86
N HIS A 329 4.33 11.29 7.48
CA HIS A 329 5.18 10.42 8.29
C HIS A 329 5.56 11.11 9.62
N ALA A 330 5.94 12.38 9.60
CA ALA A 330 6.30 13.12 10.81
C ALA A 330 5.10 13.35 11.77
N GLU A 331 3.87 13.45 11.26
CA GLU A 331 2.66 13.46 12.07
C GLU A 331 2.40 12.09 12.71
N ALA A 332 2.46 11.00 11.93
CA ALA A 332 2.33 9.63 12.41
C ALA A 332 3.35 9.31 13.52
N GLU A 333 4.61 9.70 13.32
CA GLU A 333 5.69 9.53 14.30
C GLU A 333 5.40 10.26 15.62
N LYS A 334 4.90 11.51 15.57
CA LYS A 334 4.54 12.31 16.77
C LYS A 334 3.36 11.70 17.53
N ILE A 335 2.32 11.27 16.83
CA ILE A 335 1.14 10.64 17.44
C ILE A 335 1.57 9.35 18.17
N LYS A 336 2.36 8.50 17.50
CA LYS A 336 2.86 7.25 18.09
C LYS A 336 3.84 7.47 19.23
N ALA A 337 4.71 8.48 19.16
CA ALA A 337 5.60 8.85 20.25
C ALA A 337 4.81 9.22 21.51
N ARG A 338 3.78 10.07 21.39
CA ARG A 338 2.89 10.42 22.50
C ARG A 338 2.14 9.20 23.06
N LEU A 339 1.66 8.29 22.21
CA LEU A 339 1.00 7.05 22.66
C LEU A 339 1.97 6.11 23.41
N ILE A 340 3.25 6.11 23.06
CA ILE A 340 4.31 5.40 23.80
C ILE A 340 4.57 6.08 25.13
N GLU A 341 4.74 7.41 25.18
CA GLU A 341 4.92 8.17 26.43
C GLU A 341 3.76 7.93 27.42
N GLN A 342 2.52 7.90 26.91
CA GLN A 342 1.34 7.58 27.71
C GLN A 342 1.33 6.11 28.18
N ALA A 343 1.72 5.16 27.33
CA ALA A 343 1.84 3.75 27.70
C ALA A 343 2.95 3.50 28.74
N GLU A 344 4.12 4.12 28.55
CA GLU A 344 5.27 4.05 29.45
C GLU A 344 4.98 4.70 30.82
N ALA A 345 4.19 5.78 30.86
CA ALA A 345 3.78 6.45 32.10
C ALA A 345 2.80 5.62 32.96
N ILE A 346 1.94 4.80 32.34
CA ILE A 346 0.99 3.93 33.06
C ILE A 346 1.50 2.51 33.26
N GLN A 347 2.63 2.13 32.65
CA GLN A 347 3.10 0.74 32.62
C GLN A 347 3.32 0.14 34.00
N ASP A 348 3.72 0.95 34.99
CA ASP A 348 4.08 0.53 36.34
C ASP A 348 2.93 0.67 37.37
N SER A 349 1.72 1.04 36.91
CA SER A 349 0.53 1.10 37.76
C SER A 349 0.18 -0.28 38.37
N GLU A 350 -0.25 -0.25 39.63
CA GLU A 350 -0.85 -1.39 40.35
C GLU A 350 -2.39 -1.39 40.28
N ASP A 351 -3.02 -0.31 39.79
CA ASP A 351 -4.47 -0.23 39.62
C ASP A 351 -4.92 -0.94 38.33
N PHE A 352 -4.81 -2.28 38.37
CA PHE A 352 -4.93 -3.15 37.21
C PHE A 352 -6.26 -3.04 36.44
N GLY A 353 -7.34 -2.54 37.07
CA GLY A 353 -8.68 -2.46 36.47
C GLY A 353 -8.88 -1.26 35.53
N PRO A 354 -8.67 -0.01 35.99
CA PRO A 354 -8.58 1.18 35.16
C PRO A 354 -7.42 1.13 34.17
N THR A 355 -6.19 0.80 34.59
CA THR A 355 -5.02 0.81 33.68
C THR A 355 -5.16 -0.19 32.52
N ALA A 356 -5.76 -1.37 32.73
CA ALA A 356 -6.04 -2.29 31.62
C ALA A 356 -7.08 -1.76 30.60
N ARG A 357 -8.00 -0.87 31.03
CA ARG A 357 -8.94 -0.18 30.14
C ARG A 357 -8.25 0.97 29.39
N GLU A 358 -7.32 1.65 30.04
CA GLU A 358 -6.52 2.70 29.42
C GLU A 358 -5.56 2.15 28.37
N PHE A 359 -4.82 1.06 28.65
CA PHE A 359 -4.03 0.34 27.64
C PHE A 359 -4.85 -0.10 26.43
N ARG A 360 -6.13 -0.44 26.61
CA ARG A 360 -7.03 -0.74 25.50
C ARG A 360 -7.34 0.51 24.67
N SER A 361 -7.66 1.62 25.33
CA SER A 361 -7.86 2.92 24.66
C SER A 361 -6.63 3.36 23.88
N LEU A 362 -5.43 3.21 24.44
CA LEU A 362 -4.17 3.50 23.75
C LEU A 362 -3.93 2.57 22.55
N MET A 363 -4.29 1.28 22.65
CA MET A 363 -4.20 0.33 21.54
C MET A 363 -5.19 0.66 20.39
N ASP A 364 -6.40 1.13 20.72
CA ASP A 364 -7.38 1.53 19.72
C ASP A 364 -7.02 2.89 19.08
N GLN A 365 -6.44 3.84 19.84
CA GLN A 365 -5.81 5.05 19.30
C GLN A 365 -4.60 4.72 18.41
N TRP A 366 -3.77 3.75 18.79
CA TRP A 366 -2.64 3.26 17.98
C TRP A 366 -3.09 2.70 16.63
N ARG A 367 -4.23 2.00 16.59
CA ARG A 367 -4.84 1.49 15.35
C ARG A 367 -5.44 2.59 14.47
N ALA A 368 -5.89 3.68 15.07
CA ALA A 368 -6.42 4.85 14.36
C ALA A 368 -5.31 5.81 13.86
N ALA A 369 -4.11 5.75 14.44
CA ALA A 369 -2.99 6.61 14.04
C ALA A 369 -2.56 6.36 12.58
N PRO A 370 -2.21 7.42 11.82
CA PRO A 370 -1.73 7.28 10.45
C PRO A 370 -0.44 6.44 10.38
N ARG A 371 -0.16 5.84 9.22
CA ARG A 371 1.06 5.04 9.01
C ARG A 371 2.25 5.93 8.72
N GLY A 372 3.35 5.70 9.42
CA GLY A 372 4.60 6.43 9.26
C GLY A 372 5.57 5.70 8.35
N ASN A 373 6.84 6.12 8.36
CA ASN A 373 7.90 5.36 7.73
C ASN A 373 8.02 3.99 8.43
N ARG A 374 7.82 2.91 7.67
CA ARG A 374 7.79 1.52 8.19
C ARG A 374 8.89 1.21 9.20
N LYS A 375 10.15 1.59 8.95
CA LYS A 375 11.27 1.25 9.86
C LYS A 375 11.12 1.91 11.23
N LYS A 376 10.50 3.09 11.29
CA LYS A 376 10.18 3.80 12.53
C LYS A 376 8.89 3.28 13.16
N ASP A 377 7.84 3.04 12.36
CA ASP A 377 6.58 2.42 12.81
C ASP A 377 6.84 1.07 13.51
N ASP A 378 7.64 0.19 12.91
CA ASP A 378 8.00 -1.12 13.48
C ASP A 378 8.78 -0.97 14.80
N ALA A 379 9.67 0.03 14.92
CA ALA A 379 10.44 0.30 16.13
C ALA A 379 9.62 0.99 17.24
N GLN A 380 8.70 1.88 16.89
CA GLN A 380 7.75 2.50 17.81
C GLN A 380 6.76 1.45 18.35
N TRP A 381 6.28 0.53 17.49
CA TRP A 381 5.43 -0.58 17.90
C TRP A 381 6.10 -1.49 18.93
N ALA A 382 7.39 -1.80 18.74
CA ALA A 382 8.16 -2.61 19.69
C ALA A 382 8.21 -1.98 21.10
N LYS A 383 8.37 -0.65 21.19
CA LYS A 383 8.31 0.09 22.48
C LYS A 383 6.93 0.03 23.12
N PHE A 384 5.89 0.35 22.34
CA PHE A 384 4.50 0.30 22.82
C PHE A 384 4.12 -1.09 23.34
N LYS A 385 4.55 -2.15 22.64
CA LYS A 385 4.37 -3.53 23.09
C LYS A 385 5.12 -3.83 24.38
N ALA A 386 6.39 -3.42 24.52
CA ALA A 386 7.17 -3.66 25.73
C ALA A 386 6.52 -3.06 26.98
N ALA A 387 6.04 -1.81 26.92
CA ALA A 387 5.31 -1.17 28.01
C ALA A 387 3.98 -1.90 28.35
N GLN A 388 3.25 -2.34 27.32
CA GLN A 388 2.03 -3.13 27.49
C GLN A 388 2.30 -4.51 28.12
N ASP A 389 3.34 -5.21 27.66
CA ASP A 389 3.66 -6.57 28.12
C ASP A 389 4.17 -6.53 29.57
N SER A 390 5.01 -5.55 29.93
CA SER A 390 5.44 -5.29 31.33
C SER A 390 4.23 -5.20 32.29
N PHE A 391 3.24 -4.37 31.95
CA PHE A 391 2.02 -4.22 32.75
C PHE A 391 1.23 -5.54 32.86
N PHE A 392 1.01 -6.24 31.74
CA PHE A 392 0.23 -7.48 31.74
C PHE A 392 0.96 -8.66 32.41
N GLU A 393 2.29 -8.72 32.35
CA GLU A 393 3.10 -9.68 33.10
C GLU A 393 2.95 -9.49 34.61
N ARG A 394 3.10 -8.25 35.11
CA ARG A 394 2.89 -7.97 36.55
C ARG A 394 1.45 -8.27 36.99
N ARG A 395 0.44 -7.89 36.19
CA ARG A 395 -0.97 -8.20 36.45
C ARG A 395 -1.23 -9.72 36.50
N ASN A 396 -0.64 -10.48 35.60
CA ASN A 396 -0.78 -11.94 35.58
C ASN A 396 -0.04 -12.60 36.75
N ALA A 397 1.11 -12.05 37.17
CA ALA A 397 1.82 -12.50 38.36
C ALA A 397 1.03 -12.22 39.65
N ASP A 398 0.33 -11.08 39.74
CA ASP A 398 -0.53 -10.75 40.87
C ASP A 398 -1.75 -11.68 40.99
N LEU A 399 -2.50 -11.85 39.89
CA LEU A 399 -3.61 -12.81 39.82
C LEU A 399 -3.15 -14.23 40.21
N LYS A 400 -1.94 -14.65 39.80
CA LYS A 400 -1.37 -15.95 40.18
C LYS A 400 -1.06 -16.08 41.68
N LYS A 401 -0.72 -14.99 42.39
CA LYS A 401 -0.60 -15.01 43.87
C LYS A 401 -1.98 -15.20 44.49
N ILE A 402 -2.96 -14.41 44.07
CA ILE A 402 -4.34 -14.44 44.55
C ILE A 402 -4.97 -15.83 44.35
N ASP A 403 -4.74 -16.47 43.20
CA ASP A 403 -5.22 -17.82 42.91
C ASP A 403 -4.50 -18.89 43.78
N ALA A 404 -3.21 -18.71 44.08
CA ALA A 404 -2.47 -19.60 44.98
C ALA A 404 -2.94 -19.47 46.44
N GLU A 405 -3.11 -18.25 46.95
CA GLU A 405 -3.67 -17.96 48.28
C GLU A 405 -5.06 -18.57 48.44
N GLN A 406 -5.96 -18.36 47.45
CA GLN A 406 -7.28 -18.99 47.45
C GLN A 406 -7.18 -20.52 47.41
N SER A 407 -6.22 -21.09 46.69
CA SER A 407 -6.04 -22.55 46.61
C SER A 407 -5.57 -23.17 47.94
N GLU A 408 -4.73 -22.48 48.73
CA GLU A 408 -4.39 -22.93 50.09
C GLU A 408 -5.57 -22.75 51.07
N ASN A 409 -6.27 -21.61 51.00
CA ASN A 409 -7.50 -21.37 51.77
C ASN A 409 -8.56 -22.45 51.52
N LEU A 410 -8.68 -22.94 50.28
CA LEU A 410 -9.60 -24.04 49.94
C LEU A 410 -9.26 -25.32 50.70
N LYS A 411 -7.98 -25.73 50.76
CA LYS A 411 -7.56 -26.93 51.52
C LYS A 411 -7.90 -26.79 53.00
N VAL A 412 -7.66 -25.62 53.58
CA VAL A 412 -8.01 -25.33 54.98
C VAL A 412 -9.51 -25.46 55.20
N LYS A 413 -10.35 -24.85 54.34
CA LYS A 413 -11.82 -24.98 54.46
C LYS A 413 -12.31 -26.39 54.18
N GLU A 414 -11.68 -27.17 53.29
CA GLU A 414 -12.04 -28.58 53.05
C GLU A 414 -11.72 -29.48 54.26
N GLY A 415 -10.61 -29.24 54.96
CA GLY A 415 -10.29 -29.90 56.23
C GLY A 415 -11.29 -29.53 57.33
N LEU A 416 -11.58 -28.24 57.51
CA LEU A 416 -12.57 -27.75 58.48
C LEU A 416 -13.98 -28.28 58.19
N LEU A 417 -14.36 -28.44 56.92
CA LEU A 417 -15.63 -29.09 56.56
C LEU A 417 -15.66 -30.58 56.92
N ALA A 418 -14.53 -31.29 56.80
CA ALA A 418 -14.45 -32.68 57.25
C ALA A 418 -14.50 -32.79 58.80
N GLU A 419 -13.88 -31.85 59.53
CA GLU A 419 -14.05 -31.73 60.99
C GLU A 419 -15.53 -31.48 61.35
N ALA A 420 -16.22 -30.58 60.62
CA ALA A 420 -17.62 -30.24 60.87
C ALA A 420 -18.59 -31.40 60.56
N GLU A 421 -18.37 -32.10 59.46
CA GLU A 421 -19.17 -33.27 59.06
C GLU A 421 -18.97 -34.45 60.03
N ALA A 422 -17.78 -34.59 60.62
CA ALA A 422 -17.49 -35.61 61.64
C ALA A 422 -18.18 -35.37 63.01
N LEU A 423 -18.80 -34.21 63.23
CA LEU A 423 -19.68 -33.97 64.39
C LEU A 423 -21.10 -34.57 64.21
N LEU A 424 -21.39 -35.18 63.06
CA LEU A 424 -22.66 -35.82 62.75
C LEU A 424 -22.51 -37.36 62.80
N PRO A 425 -23.45 -38.11 63.41
CA PRO A 425 -24.64 -37.65 64.12
C PRO A 425 -24.34 -37.05 65.49
N ILE A 426 -25.08 -36.01 65.87
CA ILE A 426 -24.91 -35.27 67.13
C ILE A 426 -25.42 -36.13 68.29
N THR A 427 -24.53 -36.46 69.23
CA THR A 427 -24.83 -37.24 70.45
C THR A 427 -24.80 -36.41 71.74
N ASP A 428 -24.00 -35.34 71.77
CA ASP A 428 -23.94 -34.35 72.85
C ASP A 428 -24.07 -32.96 72.22
N LEU A 429 -25.28 -32.40 72.24
CA LEU A 429 -25.59 -31.13 71.61
C LEU A 429 -24.78 -29.95 72.21
N GLY A 430 -24.42 -30.03 73.49
CA GLY A 430 -23.63 -29.00 74.17
C GLY A 430 -22.20 -28.94 73.63
N LYS A 431 -21.48 -30.06 73.77
CA LYS A 431 -20.08 -30.15 73.32
C LYS A 431 -19.95 -30.00 71.80
N ALA A 432 -20.88 -30.58 71.03
CA ALA A 432 -20.86 -30.48 69.58
C ALA A 432 -21.06 -29.02 69.11
N LYS A 433 -21.89 -28.21 69.79
CA LYS A 433 -22.06 -26.79 69.46
C LYS A 433 -20.83 -25.94 69.83
N GLU A 434 -20.11 -26.26 70.89
CA GLU A 434 -18.82 -25.61 71.22
C GLU A 434 -17.74 -25.93 70.19
N GLN A 435 -17.61 -27.20 69.81
CA GLN A 435 -16.69 -27.65 68.76
C GLN A 435 -17.04 -27.04 67.40
N PHE A 436 -18.33 -27.01 67.03
CA PHE A 436 -18.78 -26.45 65.77
C PHE A 436 -18.50 -24.94 65.66
N ARG A 437 -18.76 -24.15 66.70
CA ARG A 437 -18.37 -22.72 66.73
C ARG A 437 -16.89 -22.51 66.48
N SER A 438 -16.03 -23.31 67.13
CA SER A 438 -14.57 -23.27 66.91
C SER A 438 -14.16 -23.66 65.49
N ILE A 439 -14.97 -24.43 64.77
CA ILE A 439 -14.77 -24.73 63.35
C ILE A 439 -15.28 -23.56 62.48
N GLU A 440 -16.43 -22.95 62.80
CA GLU A 440 -16.96 -21.77 62.10
C GLU A 440 -16.00 -20.58 62.18
N ASP A 441 -15.49 -20.25 63.37
CA ASP A 441 -14.52 -19.17 63.58
C ASP A 441 -13.26 -19.38 62.72
N ARG A 442 -12.73 -20.62 62.68
CA ARG A 442 -11.59 -20.99 61.83
C ARG A 442 -11.95 -20.97 60.34
N PHE A 443 -13.17 -21.36 59.98
CA PHE A 443 -13.63 -21.42 58.59
C PHE A 443 -13.81 -20.03 58.00
N ASP A 444 -14.35 -19.07 58.76
CA ASP A 444 -14.47 -17.69 58.31
C ASP A 444 -13.11 -16.95 58.35
N ALA A 445 -12.25 -17.24 59.34
CA ALA A 445 -10.86 -16.76 59.37
C ALA A 445 -10.00 -17.29 58.22
N ALA A 446 -10.29 -18.48 57.66
CA ALA A 446 -9.59 -19.06 56.52
C ALA A 446 -9.88 -18.36 55.16
N GLY A 447 -10.41 -17.13 55.16
CA GLY A 447 -10.41 -16.24 54.01
C GLY A 447 -11.30 -16.68 52.84
N ARG A 448 -10.85 -16.40 51.61
CA ARG A 448 -11.60 -16.65 50.37
C ARG A 448 -11.08 -17.88 49.63
N VAL A 449 -11.98 -18.66 49.03
CA VAL A 449 -11.69 -19.84 48.21
C VAL A 449 -11.96 -19.57 46.71
N PRO A 450 -11.43 -20.39 45.78
CA PRO A 450 -11.59 -20.19 44.34
C PRO A 450 -13.06 -20.21 43.92
N ARG A 451 -13.40 -19.36 42.93
CA ARG A 451 -14.80 -19.10 42.54
C ARG A 451 -15.59 -20.34 42.09
N ASN A 452 -14.91 -21.34 41.52
CA ASN A 452 -15.49 -22.64 41.16
C ASN A 452 -15.78 -23.53 42.37
N ALA A 453 -14.96 -23.46 43.43
CA ALA A 453 -15.13 -24.24 44.66
C ALA A 453 -16.12 -23.61 45.64
N MET A 454 -16.26 -22.27 45.63
CA MET A 454 -17.06 -21.48 46.56
C MET A 454 -18.46 -22.08 46.82
N ARG A 455 -19.24 -22.37 45.77
CA ARG A 455 -20.60 -22.95 45.91
C ARG A 455 -20.62 -24.25 46.71
N ARG A 456 -19.70 -25.18 46.41
CA ARG A 456 -19.59 -26.50 47.08
C ARG A 456 -19.17 -26.35 48.55
N VAL A 457 -18.27 -25.41 48.83
CA VAL A 457 -17.80 -25.09 50.19
C VAL A 457 -18.94 -24.50 51.02
N ASP A 458 -19.67 -23.53 50.47
CA ASP A 458 -20.80 -22.89 51.14
C ASP A 458 -21.99 -23.85 51.36
N GLU A 459 -22.22 -24.79 50.43
CA GLU A 459 -23.28 -25.81 50.54
C GLU A 459 -23.00 -26.84 51.64
N ARG A 460 -21.74 -27.31 51.77
CA ARG A 460 -21.35 -28.24 52.83
C ARG A 460 -21.51 -27.63 54.23
N ILE A 461 -21.00 -26.40 54.47
CA ILE A 461 -21.17 -25.75 55.77
C ILE A 461 -22.64 -25.44 56.08
N ARG A 462 -23.45 -25.08 55.06
CA ARG A 462 -24.91 -24.90 55.22
C ARG A 462 -25.63 -26.20 55.59
N ALA A 463 -25.21 -27.35 55.05
CA ALA A 463 -25.77 -28.65 55.42
C ALA A 463 -25.49 -29.00 56.89
N VAL A 464 -24.25 -28.79 57.37
CA VAL A 464 -23.92 -29.01 58.80
C VAL A 464 -24.68 -28.04 59.70
N ARG A 465 -24.75 -26.74 59.37
CA ARG A 465 -25.57 -25.74 60.08
C ARG A 465 -27.04 -26.18 60.21
N ALA A 466 -27.63 -26.69 59.13
CA ALA A 466 -29.00 -27.20 59.14
C ALA A 466 -29.18 -28.46 60.01
N ALA A 467 -28.18 -29.35 60.06
CA ALA A 467 -28.20 -30.52 60.95
C ALA A 467 -28.14 -30.10 62.44
N PHE A 468 -27.31 -29.11 62.79
CA PHE A 468 -27.26 -28.55 64.14
C PHE A 468 -28.57 -27.86 64.54
N GLN A 469 -29.15 -27.03 63.67
CA GLN A 469 -30.46 -26.41 63.92
C GLN A 469 -31.54 -27.48 64.13
N LYS A 470 -31.57 -28.54 63.30
CA LYS A 470 -32.54 -29.62 63.46
C LYS A 470 -32.37 -30.35 64.80
N ALA A 471 -31.14 -30.64 65.22
CA ALA A 471 -30.89 -31.32 66.49
C ALA A 471 -31.31 -30.46 67.71
N GLU A 472 -31.11 -29.14 67.63
CA GLU A 472 -31.58 -28.19 68.65
C GLU A 472 -33.10 -28.04 68.67
N ASP A 473 -33.73 -27.97 67.50
CA ASP A 473 -35.18 -28.02 67.33
C ASP A 473 -35.81 -29.30 67.92
N ASP A 474 -35.20 -30.46 67.66
CA ASP A 474 -35.68 -31.77 68.14
C ASP A 474 -35.46 -31.93 69.66
N GLU A 475 -34.35 -31.43 70.20
CA GLU A 475 -34.10 -31.41 71.64
C GLU A 475 -35.05 -30.42 72.36
N TRP A 476 -35.34 -29.27 71.76
CA TRP A 476 -36.36 -28.34 72.26
C TRP A 476 -37.77 -28.97 72.23
N ARG A 477 -38.10 -29.77 71.21
CA ARG A 477 -39.38 -30.52 71.16
C ARG A 477 -39.50 -31.52 72.31
N ARG A 478 -38.44 -32.27 72.64
CA ARG A 478 -38.39 -33.16 73.81
C ARG A 478 -38.47 -32.42 75.14
N THR A 479 -37.87 -31.24 75.22
CA THR A 479 -37.67 -30.52 76.49
C THR A 479 -38.72 -29.45 76.77
N ASP A 480 -39.59 -29.09 75.81
CA ASP A 480 -40.60 -28.03 75.91
C ASP A 480 -41.37 -28.06 77.25
N PRO A 481 -41.16 -27.07 78.14
CA PRO A 481 -41.84 -27.00 79.43
C PRO A 481 -43.37 -26.97 79.31
N ARG A 482 -43.92 -26.47 78.19
CA ARG A 482 -45.37 -26.44 77.98
C ARG A 482 -45.93 -27.81 77.64
N THR A 483 -45.24 -28.58 76.81
CA THR A 483 -45.62 -29.95 76.47
C THR A 483 -45.45 -30.87 77.68
N LYS A 484 -44.34 -30.77 78.43
CA LYS A 484 -44.16 -31.50 79.70
C LYS A 484 -45.26 -31.17 80.72
N ALA A 485 -45.48 -29.89 81.04
CA ALA A 485 -46.51 -29.50 82.00
C ALA A 485 -47.95 -29.87 81.55
N ARG A 486 -48.23 -29.97 80.24
CA ARG A 486 -49.51 -30.48 79.73
C ARG A 486 -49.65 -31.99 79.94
N VAL A 487 -48.59 -32.76 79.69
CA VAL A 487 -48.58 -34.22 79.86
C VAL A 487 -48.64 -34.60 81.33
N GLU A 488 -47.85 -33.95 82.19
CA GLU A 488 -47.87 -34.07 83.65
C GLU A 488 -49.23 -33.64 84.23
N GLY A 489 -49.80 -32.54 83.70
CA GLY A 489 -51.15 -32.08 84.05
C GLY A 489 -52.24 -33.07 83.67
N ALA A 490 -52.19 -33.66 82.47
CA ALA A 490 -53.15 -34.68 82.03
C ALA A 490 -53.00 -36.00 82.80
N SER A 491 -51.77 -36.43 83.08
CA SER A 491 -51.47 -37.61 83.93
C SER A 491 -52.02 -37.42 85.35
N SER A 492 -51.75 -36.28 86.01
CA SER A 492 -52.28 -36.02 87.36
C SER A 492 -53.81 -35.95 87.41
N GLN A 493 -54.46 -35.38 86.38
CA GLN A 493 -55.92 -35.44 86.23
C GLN A 493 -56.44 -36.88 86.05
N LEU A 494 -55.69 -37.74 85.36
CA LEU A 494 -56.04 -39.15 85.17
C LEU A 494 -55.83 -40.00 86.42
N HIS A 495 -54.77 -39.78 87.19
CA HIS A 495 -54.61 -40.42 88.50
C HIS A 495 -55.76 -40.04 89.45
N ALA A 496 -56.17 -38.77 89.47
CA ALA A 496 -57.32 -38.32 90.25
C ALA A 496 -58.65 -38.96 89.76
N ALA A 497 -58.83 -39.09 88.44
CA ALA A 497 -59.99 -39.77 87.88
C ALA A 497 -60.00 -41.28 88.23
N ILE A 498 -58.87 -41.98 88.09
CA ILE A 498 -58.71 -43.40 88.45
C ILE A 498 -59.07 -43.62 89.92
N ALA A 499 -58.53 -42.79 90.83
CA ALA A 499 -58.90 -42.86 92.25
C ALA A 499 -60.42 -42.71 92.46
N SER A 500 -61.09 -41.79 91.77
CA SER A 500 -62.56 -41.65 91.86
C SER A 500 -63.35 -42.87 91.32
N TYR A 501 -62.81 -43.56 90.30
CA TYR A 501 -63.41 -44.81 89.80
C TYR A 501 -63.11 -46.02 90.69
N GLU A 502 -62.00 -46.04 91.43
CA GLU A 502 -61.72 -47.02 92.48
C GLU A 502 -62.69 -46.84 93.66
N ASP A 503 -62.90 -45.59 94.09
CA ASP A 503 -63.89 -45.17 95.06
C ASP A 503 -65.33 -45.62 94.67
N ASP A 504 -65.72 -45.39 93.42
CA ASP A 504 -67.04 -45.79 92.89
C ASP A 504 -67.17 -47.31 92.68
N LEU A 505 -66.07 -48.02 92.40
CA LEU A 505 -66.01 -49.47 92.40
C LEU A 505 -66.24 -50.04 93.81
N GLU A 506 -65.66 -49.45 94.87
CA GLU A 506 -65.92 -49.86 96.25
C GLU A 506 -67.36 -49.60 96.67
N LYS A 507 -67.92 -48.42 96.33
CA LYS A 507 -69.34 -48.10 96.54
C LYS A 507 -70.25 -49.10 95.79
N ALA A 508 -69.92 -49.46 94.55
CA ALA A 508 -70.67 -50.46 93.79
C ALA A 508 -70.62 -51.83 94.48
N LYS A 509 -69.44 -52.29 94.91
CA LYS A 509 -69.25 -53.55 95.67
C LYS A 509 -70.09 -53.56 96.96
N ALA A 510 -70.12 -52.45 97.70
CA ALA A 510 -70.92 -52.32 98.92
C ALA A 510 -72.44 -52.43 98.68
N THR A 511 -72.94 -52.17 97.46
CA THR A 511 -74.37 -52.37 97.12
C THR A 511 -74.73 -53.79 96.69
N GLY A 512 -73.75 -54.67 96.45
CA GLY A 512 -73.97 -56.06 96.01
C GLY A 512 -74.57 -56.25 94.60
N ASP A 513 -74.80 -55.17 93.84
CA ASP A 513 -75.35 -55.24 92.49
C ASP A 513 -74.26 -55.58 91.46
N ALA A 514 -74.23 -56.84 91.03
CA ALA A 514 -73.25 -57.36 90.08
C ALA A 514 -73.11 -56.51 88.81
N LYS A 515 -74.22 -55.95 88.27
CA LYS A 515 -74.19 -55.14 87.04
C LYS A 515 -73.59 -53.75 87.27
N LYS A 516 -73.67 -53.22 88.49
CA LYS A 516 -72.96 -51.98 88.86
C LYS A 516 -71.47 -52.23 89.06
N ILE A 517 -71.09 -53.36 89.68
CA ILE A 517 -69.70 -53.74 89.91
C ILE A 517 -68.97 -53.95 88.57
N GLU A 518 -69.55 -54.74 87.66
CA GLU A 518 -69.02 -54.96 86.31
C GLU A 518 -68.82 -53.64 85.55
N LYS A 519 -69.83 -52.76 85.56
CA LYS A 519 -69.77 -51.46 84.90
C LYS A 519 -68.73 -50.51 85.50
N ALA A 520 -68.55 -50.52 86.83
CA ALA A 520 -67.53 -49.72 87.49
C ALA A 520 -66.12 -50.26 87.22
N GLN A 521 -65.94 -51.59 87.19
CA GLN A 521 -64.67 -52.23 86.85
C GLN A 521 -64.24 -51.90 85.41
N ALA A 522 -65.14 -52.08 84.44
CA ALA A 522 -64.87 -51.72 83.03
C ALA A 522 -64.56 -50.22 82.84
N ALA A 523 -65.18 -49.34 83.63
CA ALA A 523 -64.89 -47.90 83.59
C ALA A 523 -63.51 -47.56 84.20
N LEU A 524 -63.11 -48.25 85.27
CA LEU A 524 -61.79 -48.13 85.89
C LEU A 524 -60.67 -48.62 84.96
N ASP A 525 -60.83 -49.82 84.39
CA ASP A 525 -59.78 -50.43 83.57
C ASP A 525 -59.58 -49.64 82.26
N ALA A 526 -60.65 -49.17 81.61
CA ALA A 526 -60.56 -48.28 80.45
C ALA A 526 -59.86 -46.93 80.75
N ARG A 527 -59.83 -46.48 82.03
CA ARG A 527 -59.05 -45.30 82.44
C ARG A 527 -57.59 -45.60 82.72
N ARG A 528 -57.29 -46.80 83.24
CA ARG A 528 -55.92 -47.29 83.41
C ARG A 528 -55.24 -47.53 82.06
N GLU A 529 -55.95 -48.14 81.10
CA GLU A 529 -55.48 -48.26 79.70
C GLU A 529 -55.19 -46.89 79.07
N TRP A 530 -56.05 -45.90 79.29
CA TRP A 530 -55.85 -44.56 78.73
C TRP A 530 -54.68 -43.80 79.39
N LEU A 531 -54.44 -44.01 80.70
CA LEU A 531 -53.24 -43.54 81.37
C LEU A 531 -51.98 -44.18 80.76
N GLU A 532 -51.95 -45.50 80.55
CA GLU A 532 -50.81 -46.17 79.92
C GLU A 532 -50.49 -45.62 78.53
N VAL A 533 -51.52 -45.34 77.71
CA VAL A 533 -51.34 -44.75 76.37
C VAL A 533 -50.69 -43.37 76.47
N ILE A 534 -51.10 -42.54 77.44
CA ILE A 534 -50.54 -41.21 77.65
C ILE A 534 -49.12 -41.28 78.24
N GLU A 535 -48.85 -42.18 79.18
CA GLU A 535 -47.49 -42.43 79.69
C GLU A 535 -46.53 -42.98 78.64
N ARG A 536 -47.02 -43.82 77.72
CA ARG A 536 -46.25 -44.34 76.58
C ARG A 536 -45.91 -43.21 75.63
N SER A 537 -46.92 -42.42 75.22
CA SER A 537 -46.72 -41.20 74.43
C SER A 537 -45.83 -40.16 75.12
N ALA A 538 -45.78 -40.12 76.45
CA ALA A 538 -44.87 -39.25 77.21
C ALA A 538 -43.41 -39.73 77.14
N LYS A 539 -43.19 -41.05 77.17
CA LYS A 539 -41.86 -41.68 77.01
C LYS A 539 -41.37 -41.59 75.57
N ASP A 540 -42.27 -41.69 74.59
CA ASP A 540 -41.98 -41.50 73.16
C ASP A 540 -41.71 -40.02 72.77
N LEU A 541 -41.97 -39.07 73.69
CA LEU A 541 -41.61 -37.65 73.59
C LEU A 541 -40.31 -37.30 74.35
N GLY A 542 -39.60 -38.30 74.90
CA GLY A 542 -38.33 -38.17 75.62
C GLY A 542 -37.08 -38.45 74.78
#